data_AF-A0A974P5B6-F1
#
_entry.id   AF-A0A974P5B6-F1
#
_cell.length_a   1.000
_cell.length_b   1.000
_cell.length_c   1.000
_cell.angle_alpha   90.00
_cell.angle_beta   90.00
_cell.angle_gamma   90.00
#
_symmetry.space_group_name_H-M   'P 1'
#
loop_
_entity.id
_entity.type
_entity.pdbx_description
1 polymer ?
#
loop_
_entity_poly.entity_id
_entity_poly.type
_entity_poly.pdbx_seq_one_letter_code
_entity_poly.pdbx_strand_id
1 'polypeptide(L)'
;MLATMHDKERVVAPVLKEGLGLRVALALGLNTDRFGTFSRDVERTGSQLDAARAKIAAGFEYAPYARVGIASEGSFGPHPISPSLLWAANWSC
;
A
#
# COMPACT_ATOMS: atom_id res chain seq x y z
N MET A 1 4.21 1.74 10.43
CA MET A 1 3.20 0.68 10.29
C MET A 1 2.94 0.48 8.80
N LEU A 2 2.77 -0.78 8.38
CA LEU A 2 2.47 -1.13 6.99
C LEU A 2 0.97 -1.39 6.85
N ALA A 3 0.32 -0.63 5.97
CA ALA A 3 -1.07 -0.82 5.57
C ALA A 3 -1.10 -1.50 4.19
N THR A 4 -0.92 -2.82 4.18
CA THR A 4 -0.88 -3.64 2.95
C THR A 4 -1.62 -4.95 3.16
N MET A 5 -2.14 -5.53 2.08
CA MET A 5 -2.71 -6.87 2.01
C MET A 5 -1.91 -7.74 1.02
N HIS A 6 -2.14 -9.05 1.06
CA HIS A 6 -1.53 -10.06 0.17
C HIS A 6 -0.02 -10.27 0.33
N ASP A 7 0.46 -10.46 1.56
CA ASP A 7 1.84 -10.89 1.90
C ASP A 7 3.00 -9.98 1.41
N LYS A 8 2.69 -8.79 0.90
CA LYS A 8 3.69 -7.84 0.37
C LYS A 8 4.70 -7.42 1.45
N GLU A 9 4.33 -7.45 2.71
CA GLU A 9 5.22 -7.17 3.84
C GLU A 9 6.42 -8.11 3.90
N ARG A 10 6.31 -9.35 3.38
CA ARG A 10 7.42 -10.32 3.39
C ARG A 10 8.62 -9.84 2.57
N VAL A 11 8.38 -8.99 1.57
CA VAL A 11 9.42 -8.38 0.74
C VAL A 11 9.82 -7.00 1.28
N VAL A 12 8.85 -6.22 1.76
CA VAL A 12 9.08 -4.81 2.15
C VAL A 12 9.71 -4.69 3.56
N ALA A 13 9.28 -5.52 4.51
CA ALA A 13 9.72 -5.40 5.90
C ALA A 13 11.24 -5.66 6.10
N PRO A 14 11.87 -6.65 5.43
CA PRO A 14 13.32 -6.83 5.50
C PRO A 14 14.09 -5.61 5.00
N VAL A 15 13.68 -5.03 3.86
CA VAL A 15 14.34 -3.86 3.25
C VAL A 15 14.23 -2.64 4.16
N LEU A 16 13.05 -2.38 4.73
CA LEU A 16 12.87 -1.25 5.67
C LEU A 16 13.66 -1.44 6.97
N LYS A 17 13.80 -2.69 7.43
CA LYS A 17 14.58 -3.01 8.62
C LYS A 17 16.08 -2.85 8.36
N GLU A 18 16.59 -3.40 7.26
CA GLU A 18 18.02 -3.38 6.92
C GLU A 18 18.49 -2.00 6.45
N GLY A 19 17.70 -1.32 5.61
CA GLY A 19 18.07 -0.03 5.05
C GLY A 19 17.83 1.17 5.97
N LEU A 20 16.82 1.10 6.86
CA LEU A 20 16.39 2.24 7.68
C LEU A 20 16.31 1.94 9.18
N GLY A 21 16.61 0.71 9.62
CA GLY A 21 16.55 0.32 11.03
C GLY A 21 15.13 0.32 11.62
N LEU A 22 14.09 0.37 10.77
CA LEU A 22 12.72 0.54 11.22
C LEU A 22 12.15 -0.77 11.76
N ARG A 23 11.44 -0.68 12.90
CA ARG A 23 10.56 -1.77 13.36
C ARG A 23 9.23 -1.68 12.63
N VAL A 24 8.91 -2.76 11.92
CA VAL A 24 7.70 -2.85 11.12
C VAL A 24 6.57 -3.48 11.94
N ALA A 25 5.48 -2.72 12.12
CA ALA A 25 4.22 -3.23 12.64
C ALA A 25 3.20 -3.30 11.50
N LEU A 26 2.51 -4.43 11.35
CA LEU A 26 1.44 -4.60 10.37
C LEU A 26 0.14 -4.07 10.95
N ALA A 27 -0.67 -3.38 10.13
CA ALA A 27 -2.04 -3.05 10.48
C ALA A 27 -2.94 -4.29 10.32
N LEU A 28 -2.74 -5.29 11.20
CA LEU A 28 -3.51 -6.54 11.19
C LEU A 28 -5.01 -6.24 11.34
N GLY A 29 -5.83 -6.79 10.45
CA GLY A 29 -7.30 -6.58 10.44
C GLY A 29 -7.77 -5.35 9.66
N LEU A 30 -6.87 -4.50 9.15
CA LEU A 30 -7.25 -3.43 8.23
C LEU A 30 -7.54 -4.01 6.85
N ASN A 31 -8.82 -4.08 6.47
CA ASN A 31 -9.20 -4.38 5.10
C ASN A 31 -8.94 -3.15 4.22
N THR A 32 -7.79 -3.15 3.54
CA THR A 32 -7.39 -2.06 2.63
C THR A 32 -8.08 -2.10 1.27
N ASP A 33 -8.78 -3.18 0.91
CA ASP A 33 -9.53 -3.29 -0.35
C ASP A 33 -10.73 -2.33 -0.38
N ARG A 34 -11.17 -1.85 0.80
CA ARG A 34 -12.18 -0.78 0.91
C ARG A 34 -11.76 0.54 0.28
N PHE A 35 -10.45 0.74 0.05
CA PHE A 35 -9.90 1.91 -0.65
C PHE A 35 -9.73 1.68 -2.15
N GLY A 36 -10.28 0.57 -2.64
CA GLY A 36 -10.29 0.16 -4.02
C GLY A 36 -9.40 -1.06 -4.27
N THR A 37 -9.92 -1.97 -5.09
CA THR A 37 -9.25 -3.23 -5.43
C THR A 37 -8.54 -3.13 -6.76
N PHE A 38 -7.57 -4.02 -6.94
CA PHE A 38 -6.89 -4.20 -8.22
C PHE A 38 -7.84 -4.64 -9.34
N SER A 39 -8.76 -5.55 -9.03
CA SER A 39 -9.78 -6.06 -9.96
C SER A 39 -10.84 -5.03 -10.33
N ARG A 40 -10.87 -3.86 -9.66
CA ARG A 40 -11.91 -2.82 -9.75
C ARG A 40 -13.30 -3.24 -9.25
N ASP A 41 -13.39 -4.36 -8.53
CA ASP A 41 -14.62 -4.75 -7.80
C ASP A 41 -15.02 -3.69 -6.77
N VAL A 42 -14.03 -3.00 -6.18
CA VAL A 42 -14.22 -1.78 -5.40
C VAL A 42 -13.54 -0.65 -6.16
N GLU A 43 -14.34 0.34 -6.56
CA GLU A 43 -13.84 1.52 -7.26
C GLU A 43 -13.00 2.39 -6.31
N ARG A 44 -11.91 2.95 -6.84
CA ARG A 44 -11.07 3.88 -6.08
C ARG A 44 -11.71 5.26 -6.08
N THR A 45 -11.76 5.91 -4.93
CA THR A 45 -12.01 7.36 -4.87
C THR A 45 -10.68 8.08 -5.09
N GLY A 46 -10.45 8.56 -6.31
CA GLY A 46 -9.26 9.32 -6.68
C GLY A 46 -8.11 8.48 -7.24
N SER A 47 -6.89 9.02 -7.17
CA SER A 47 -5.72 8.38 -7.74
C SER A 47 -5.21 7.21 -6.87
N GLN A 48 -4.27 6.43 -7.42
CA GLN A 48 -3.57 5.39 -6.65
C GLN A 48 -2.83 5.99 -5.45
N LEU A 49 -2.26 7.18 -5.61
CA LEU A 49 -1.59 7.92 -4.55
C LEU A 49 -2.59 8.30 -3.45
N ASP A 50 -3.78 8.76 -3.82
CA ASP A 50 -4.83 9.13 -2.86
C ASP A 50 -5.27 7.92 -2.03
N ALA A 51 -5.44 6.77 -2.66
CA ALA A 51 -5.82 5.58 -1.92
C ALA A 51 -4.63 4.95 -1.15
N ALA A 52 -3.37 5.13 -1.57
CA ALA A 52 -2.23 4.83 -0.71
C ALA A 52 -2.21 5.72 0.55
N ARG A 53 -2.50 7.02 0.41
CA ARG A 53 -2.64 7.95 1.55
C ARG A 53 -3.82 7.57 2.46
N ALA A 54 -4.97 7.19 1.88
CA ALA A 54 -6.13 6.74 2.64
C ALA A 54 -5.83 5.46 3.45
N LYS A 55 -5.06 4.52 2.89
CA LYS A 55 -4.56 3.34 3.60
C LYS A 55 -3.67 3.72 4.78
N ILE A 56 -2.76 4.69 4.61
CA ILE A 56 -1.89 5.19 5.69
C ILE A 56 -2.72 5.84 6.79
N ALA A 57 -3.66 6.73 6.44
CA ALA A 57 -4.52 7.41 7.39
C ALA A 57 -5.32 6.41 8.23
N ALA A 58 -5.98 5.44 7.58
CA ALA A 58 -6.69 4.39 8.29
C ALA A 58 -5.75 3.51 9.12
N GLY A 59 -4.55 3.20 8.61
CA GLY A 59 -3.56 2.49 9.41
C GLY A 59 -3.24 3.21 10.72
N PHE A 60 -3.14 4.55 10.72
CA PHE A 60 -2.86 5.32 11.94
C PHE A 60 -4.00 5.27 12.95
N GLU A 61 -5.25 5.08 12.50
CA GLU A 61 -6.39 4.82 13.40
C GLU A 61 -6.21 3.48 14.14
N TYR A 62 -5.66 2.46 13.48
CA TYR A 62 -5.41 1.13 14.06
C TYR A 62 -4.11 1.04 14.86
N ALA A 63 -3.12 1.85 14.52
CA ALA A 63 -1.82 1.90 15.18
C ALA A 63 -1.44 3.34 15.54
N PRO A 64 -2.12 3.96 16.53
CA PRO A 64 -1.90 5.37 16.89
C PRO A 64 -0.50 5.65 17.45
N TYR A 65 0.22 4.61 17.87
CA TYR A 65 1.61 4.69 18.32
C TYR A 65 2.64 4.69 17.17
N ALA A 66 2.21 4.42 15.93
CA ALA A 66 3.09 4.44 14.78
C ALA A 66 3.49 5.89 14.44
N ARG A 67 4.76 6.11 14.10
CA ARG A 67 5.28 7.44 13.70
C ARG A 67 5.50 7.60 12.20
N VAL A 68 5.42 6.51 11.46
CA VAL A 68 5.59 6.45 10.00
C VAL A 68 4.57 5.46 9.46
N GLY A 69 3.90 5.80 8.37
CA GLY A 69 2.95 4.94 7.68
C GLY A 69 3.44 4.66 6.26
N ILE A 70 3.43 3.41 5.84
CA ILE A 70 3.77 3.05 4.45
C ILE A 70 2.63 2.19 3.91
N ALA A 71 2.17 2.55 2.72
CA ALA A 71 1.21 1.77 1.95
C ALA A 71 1.73 1.61 0.52
N SER A 72 1.29 0.53 -0.14
CA SER A 72 1.59 0.28 -1.55
C SER A 72 0.31 0.18 -2.36
N GLU A 73 0.38 0.71 -3.58
CA GLU A 73 -0.66 0.51 -4.58
C GLU A 73 -0.07 0.14 -5.93
N GLY A 74 -0.66 -0.86 -6.59
CA GLY A 74 -0.28 -1.22 -7.96
C GLY A 74 -0.94 -0.31 -8.99
N SER A 75 -0.21 0.00 -10.06
CA SER A 75 -0.71 0.78 -11.19
C SER A 75 -0.70 -0.02 -12.50
N PHE A 76 -1.68 0.28 -13.36
CA PHE A 76 -1.65 -0.09 -14.77
C PHE A 76 -1.64 1.16 -15.63
N GLY A 77 -0.78 1.15 -16.65
CA GLY A 77 -0.77 2.12 -17.73
C GLY A 77 -0.72 1.41 -19.08
N PRO A 78 -1.14 2.06 -20.17
CA PRO A 78 -1.04 1.48 -21.50
C PRO A 78 0.44 1.28 -21.87
N HIS A 79 0.83 0.02 -22.12
CA HIS A 79 2.13 -0.33 -22.68
C HIS A 79 1.95 -0.69 -24.16
N PRO A 80 2.85 -0.28 -25.08
CA PRO A 80 2.67 -0.46 -26.53
C PRO A 80 2.54 -1.92 -27.02
N ILE A 81 2.80 -2.91 -26.16
CA ILE A 81 2.79 -4.35 -26.50
C ILE A 81 1.70 -5.12 -25.73
N SER A 82 1.06 -4.54 -24.70
CA SER A 82 -0.12 -5.13 -24.03
C SER A 82 -0.84 -4.11 -23.11
N PRO A 83 -2.18 -4.12 -23.00
CA PRO A 83 -2.94 -3.04 -22.36
C PRO A 83 -2.86 -2.97 -20.83
N SER A 84 -2.12 -3.86 -20.17
CA SER A 84 -2.09 -3.92 -18.70
C SER A 84 -0.86 -4.69 -18.20
N LEU A 85 0.28 -4.00 -18.11
CA LEU A 85 1.44 -4.48 -17.35
C LEU A 85 1.59 -3.62 -16.09
N LEU A 86 1.84 -4.24 -14.94
CA LEU A 86 2.14 -3.57 -13.66
C LEU A 86 3.43 -2.76 -13.81
N TRP A 87 3.34 -1.42 -13.87
CA TRP A 87 4.51 -0.56 -14.08
C TRP A 87 4.92 0.27 -12.86
N ALA A 88 4.04 0.57 -11.90
CA ALA A 88 4.48 1.28 -10.71
C ALA A 88 3.76 0.78 -9.45
N ALA A 89 4.56 0.38 -8.46
CA ALA A 89 4.15 0.48 -7.07
C ALA A 89 4.32 1.95 -6.67
N ASN A 90 3.22 2.65 -6.45
CA ASN A 90 3.29 4.01 -5.89
C ASN A 90 3.47 3.89 -4.38
N TRP A 91 4.57 4.46 -3.89
CA TRP A 91 4.94 4.47 -2.48
C TRP A 91 4.63 5.85 -1.90
N SER A 92 4.09 5.88 -0.69
CA SER A 92 3.98 7.11 0.11
C SER A 92 4.38 6.80 1.54
N CYS A 93 5.11 7.75 2.13
CA CYS A 93 5.55 7.76 3.52
C CYS A 93 4.72 8.75 4.34
#